data_AF-A0A519VII5-F1
#
_entry.id   AF-A0A519VII5-F1
#
_cell.length_a   1.000
_cell.length_b   1.000
_cell.length_c   1.000
_cell.angle_alpha   90.00
_cell.angle_beta   90.00
_cell.angle_gamma   90.00
#
_symmetry.space_group_name_H-M   'P 1'
#
loop_
_entity.id
_entity.type
_entity.pdbx_description
1 polymer ?
#
loop_
_entity_poly.entity_id
_entity_poly.type
_entity_poly.pdbx_seq_one_letter_code
_entity_poly.pdbx_strand_id
1 'polypeptide(L)' 'MNIQEATAQRNIKIGNEVVTISGIKGDDTLFRVMINQCFKGYIQKRDGEYYRIDGSSIHDLIFARICHNMQD' A
#
# COMPACT_ATOMS: atom_id res chain seq x y z
N MET A 1 -13.66 -19.17 -7.82
CA MET A 1 -12.80 -17.97 -7.87
C MET A 1 -13.04 -17.20 -6.58
N ASN A 2 -12.21 -17.41 -5.57
CA ASN A 2 -12.44 -16.87 -4.23
C ASN A 2 -11.77 -15.49 -4.17
N ILE A 3 -12.55 -14.42 -4.34
CA ILE A 3 -12.08 -13.06 -4.11
C ILE A 3 -11.82 -12.97 -2.60
N GLN A 4 -10.56 -13.10 -2.20
CA GLN A 4 -10.16 -12.88 -0.81
C GLN A 4 -10.30 -11.39 -0.53
N GLU A 5 -11.36 -11.03 0.18
CA GLU A 5 -11.67 -9.67 0.59
C GLU A 5 -10.50 -9.07 1.38
N ALA A 6 -10.06 -7.88 0.97
CA ALA A 6 -9.02 -7.11 1.65
C ALA A 6 -9.57 -6.66 3.02
N THR A 7 -8.87 -7.04 4.09
CA THR A 7 -9.29 -6.80 5.49
C THR A 7 -9.33 -5.32 5.88
N ALA A 8 -8.59 -4.47 5.18
CA ALA A 8 -8.67 -3.02 5.28
C ALA A 8 -8.25 -2.39 3.94
N GLN A 9 -9.05 -1.44 3.43
CA GLN A 9 -8.72 -0.69 2.24
C GLN A 9 -8.72 0.81 2.54
N ARG A 10 -7.60 1.49 2.25
CA ARG A 10 -7.45 2.95 2.36
C ARG A 10 -7.20 3.51 0.97
N ASN A 11 -7.97 4.53 0.58
CA ASN A 11 -7.73 5.29 -0.64
C ASN A 11 -7.21 6.67 -0.25
N ILE A 12 -6.06 7.07 -0.80
CA ILE A 12 -5.46 8.38 -0.59
C ILE A 12 -5.24 9.07 -1.94
N LYS A 13 -5.49 10.38 -1.98
CA LYS A 13 -5.23 11.19 -3.16
C LYS A 13 -3.89 11.91 -2.99
N ILE A 14 -2.97 11.69 -3.91
CA ILE A 14 -1.64 12.34 -3.92
C ILE A 14 -1.51 13.09 -5.24
N GLY A 15 -1.70 14.41 -5.22
CA GLY A 15 -1.79 15.22 -6.43
C GLY A 15 -2.94 14.75 -7.34
N ASN A 16 -2.60 14.32 -8.55
CA ASN A 16 -3.55 13.77 -9.53
C ASN A 16 -3.68 12.25 -9.46
N GLU A 17 -2.90 11.58 -8.61
CA GLU A 17 -2.90 10.12 -8.48
C GLU A 17 -3.83 9.68 -7.35
N VAL A 18 -4.54 8.57 -7.59
CA VAL A 18 -5.30 7.85 -6.56
C VAL A 18 -4.50 6.62 -6.17
N VAL A 19 -4.09 6.56 -4.90
CA VAL A 19 -3.37 5.42 -4.35
C VAL A 19 -4.33 4.61 -3.48
N THR A 20 -4.46 3.33 -3.80
CA THR A 20 -5.22 2.36 -3.01
C THR A 20 -4.24 1.44 -2.30
N ILE A 21 -4.37 1.39 -0.98
CA ILE A 21 -3.59 0.54 -0.08
C ILE A 21 -4.55 -0.49 0.50
N SER A 22 -4.27 -1.78 0.28
CA SER A 22 -5.13 -2.88 0.71
C SER A 22 -4.34 -3.85 1.59
N GLY A 23 -4.81 -4.13 2.79
CA GLY A 23 -4.25 -5.22 3.62
C GLY A 23 -4.43 -6.58 2.95
N ILE A 24 -3.50 -7.50 3.21
CA ILE A 24 -3.52 -8.86 2.66
C ILE A 24 -4.13 -9.82 3.69
N LYS A 25 -5.07 -10.65 3.24
CA LYS A 25 -5.72 -11.64 4.12
C LYS A 25 -4.67 -12.64 4.62
N GLY A 26 -4.57 -12.77 5.94
CA GLY A 26 -3.62 -13.67 6.61
C GLY A 26 -2.26 -13.02 6.92
N ASP A 27 -2.05 -11.75 6.55
CA ASP A 27 -0.86 -10.99 6.94
C ASP A 27 -1.23 -9.53 7.22
N ASP A 28 -1.34 -9.20 8.50
CA ASP A 28 -1.70 -7.85 8.98
C ASP A 28 -0.57 -6.83 8.80
N THR A 29 0.63 -7.29 8.43
CA THR A 29 1.79 -6.44 8.18
C THR A 29 1.96 -6.09 6.72
N LEU A 30 1.32 -6.83 5.80
CA LEU A 30 1.53 -6.69 4.37
C LEU A 30 0.38 -5.95 3.68
N PHE A 31 0.75 -4.97 2.86
CA PHE A 31 -0.20 -4.13 2.14
C PHE A 31 0.12 -4.09 0.65
N ARG A 32 -0.89 -4.34 -0.18
CA ARG A 32 -0.84 -4.13 -1.63
C ARG A 32 -1.04 -2.66 -1.96
N VAL A 33 -0.19 -2.13 -2.83
CA VAL A 33 -0.28 -0.75 -3.31
C VAL A 33 -0.67 -0.74 -4.79
N MET A 34 -1.76 -0.05 -5.09
CA MET A 34 -2.21 0.26 -6.45
C MET A 34 -2.17 1.78 -6.64
N ILE A 35 -1.69 2.25 -7.79
CA ILE A 35 -1.74 3.68 -8.17
C ILE A 35 -2.54 3.78 -9.46
N ASN A 36 -3.60 4.59 -9.46
CA ASN A 36 -4.54 4.72 -10.56
C ASN A 36 -5.05 3.35 -11.07
N GLN A 37 -5.38 2.46 -10.12
CA GLN A 37 -5.81 1.07 -10.38
C GLN A 37 -4.76 0.15 -11.01
N CYS A 38 -3.51 0.60 -11.17
CA CYS A 38 -2.39 -0.23 -11.60
C CYS A 38 -1.59 -0.74 -10.40
N PHE A 39 -1.30 -2.04 -10.37
CA PHE A 39 -0.47 -2.64 -9.32
C PHE A 39 0.96 -2.11 -9.38
N LYS A 40 1.50 -1.72 -8.22
CA LYS A 40 2.86 -1.18 -8.11
C LYS A 40 3.77 -2.00 -7.22
N GLY A 41 3.21 -2.81 -6.33
CA GLY A 41 3.99 -3.63 -5.43
C GLY A 41 3.35 -3.76 -4.05
N TYR A 42 4.17 -4.14 -3.10
CA TYR A 42 3.78 -4.31 -1.71
C TYR A 42 4.63 -3.44 -0.79
N ILE A 43 4.02 -3.01 0.29
CA ILE A 43 4.72 -2.44 1.44
C ILE A 43 4.46 -3.33 2.65
N GLN A 44 5.42 -3.39 3.56
CA GLN A 44 5.30 -4.15 4.79
C GLN A 44 5.58 -3.26 6.00
N LYS A 45 4.76 -3.38 7.04
CA LYS A 45 4.97 -2.75 8.33
C LYS A 45 5.88 -3.62 9.19
N ARG A 46 7.01 -3.07 9.65
CA ARG A 46 7.95 -3.73 10.57
C ARG A 46 8.33 -2.73 11.66
N ASP A 47 8.16 -3.12 12.92
CA ASP A 47 8.50 -2.29 14.08
C ASP A 47 7.92 -0.86 14.05
N GLY A 48 6.71 -0.72 13.49
CA GLY A 48 6.02 0.58 13.37
C GLY A 48 6.38 1.39 12.12
N GLU A 49 7.41 0.98 11.37
CA GLU A 49 7.83 1.61 10.13
C GLU A 49 7.34 0.84 8.90
N TYR A 50 7.30 1.51 7.75
CA TYR A 50 6.89 0.92 6.48
C TYR A 50 8.08 0.77 5.55
N TYR A 51 8.15 -0.37 4.88
CA TYR A 51 9.21 -0.74 3.94
C TYR A 51 8.61 -1.19 2.63
N ARG A 52 9.27 -0.88 1.51
CA ARG A 52 8.92 -1.46 0.20
C ARG A 52 9.46 -2.88 0.14
N ILE A 53 8.66 -3.79 -0.41
CA ILE A 53 9.12 -5.14 -0.73
C ILE A 53 9.86 -5.11 -2.07
N ASP A 54 10.91 -5.92 -2.20
CA ASP A 54 11.70 -6.05 -3.42
C ASP A 54 10.82 -6.32 -4.65
N GLY A 55 11.14 -5.64 -5.75
CA GLY A 55 10.34 -5.65 -6.98
C GLY A 55 9.18 -4.65 -7.02
N SER A 56 8.96 -3.87 -5.95
CA SER A 56 7.97 -2.79 -5.97
C SER A 56 8.45 -1.60 -6.82
N SER A 57 7.60 -1.15 -7.74
CA SER A 57 7.80 0.01 -8.63
C SER A 57 7.22 1.31 -8.07
N ILE A 58 7.06 1.39 -6.74
CA ILE A 58 6.50 2.55 -6.06
C ILE A 58 7.58 3.64 -6.01
N HIS A 59 7.30 4.77 -6.67
CA HIS A 59 8.19 5.94 -6.70
C HIS A 59 8.43 6.50 -5.28
N ASP A 60 9.65 6.95 -4.98
CA ASP A 60 10.08 7.38 -3.64
C ASP A 60 9.16 8.42 -3.01
N LEU A 61 8.78 9.45 -3.78
CA LEU A 61 7.90 10.51 -3.29
C LEU A 61 6.51 9.98 -2.91
N ILE A 62 5.95 9.07 -3.72
CA ILE A 62 4.65 8.47 -3.42
C ILE A 62 4.76 7.57 -2.20
N PHE A 63 5.83 6.79 -2.10
CA PHE A 63 6.10 5.97 -0.92
C PHE A 63 6.16 6.80 0.36
N ALA A 64 6.94 7.89 0.38
CA ALA A 64 7.02 8.79 1.52
C ALA A 64 5.65 9.35 1.94
N ARG A 65 4.80 9.70 0.95
CA ARG A 65 3.44 10.19 1.20
C ARG A 65 2.52 9.08 1.73
N ILE A 66 2.65 7.85 1.23
CA ILE A 66 1.93 6.69 1.77
C ILE A 66 2.28 6.51 3.25
N CYS A 67 3.58 6.46 3.59
CA CYS A 67 4.04 6.28 4.97
C CYS A 67 3.46 7.35 5.90
N HIS A 68 3.53 8.63 5.49
CA HIS A 68 2.97 9.74 6.26
C HIS A 68 1.46 9.57 6.53
N ASN A 69 0.68 9.14 5.52
CA ASN A 69 -0.77 8.92 5.66
C ASN A 69 -1.13 7.63 6.42
N MET A 70 -0.18 6.73 6.65
CA MET A 70 -0.41 5.48 7.39
C MET A 70 0.03 5.56 8.86
N GLN A 71 0.65 6.66 9.27
CA GLN A 71 1.03 6.93 10.66
C GLN A 71 -0.12 7.52 11.51
N ASP A 72 -1.22 7.94 10.86
CA ASP A 72 -2.50 8.35 11.49
C ASP A 72 -3.45 7.18 11.74
#